data_AF-A0A348UK18-F1
#
_entry.id   AF-A0A348UK18-F1
#
_cell.length_a   1.000
_cell.length_b   1.000
_cell.length_c   1.000
_cell.angle_alpha   90.00
_cell.angle_beta   90.00
_cell.angle_gamma   90.00
#
_symmetry.space_group_name_H-M   'P 1'
#
loop_
_entity.id
_entity.type
_entity.pdbx_description
1 polymer ?
#
loop_
_entity_poly.entity_id
_entity_poly.type
_entity_poly.pdbx_seq_one_letter_code
_entity_poly.pdbx_strand_id
1 'polypeptide(L)'
;IVQLDHMTRGRAILGTGPGALPSDAHMLGIDPMVQRDRQDEALGVILRLLRGEPRFTYESDWFTLRDAALQLLPLQEDFPVVVASSVSPSGMTLAGKYGVGVISIGS
;
A
#
# COMPACT_ATOMS: atom_id res chain seq x y z
N ILE A 1 4.84 8.78 2.44
CA ILE A 1 6.06 8.06 2.03
C ILE A 1 6.97 8.87 1.10
N VAL A 2 6.46 9.55 0.07
CA VAL A 2 7.27 10.38 -0.84
C VAL A 2 8.16 11.39 -0.11
N GLN A 3 7.63 12.11 0.88
CA GLN A 3 8.44 13.02 1.69
C GLN A 3 9.65 12.32 2.35
N LEU A 4 9.45 11.11 2.88
CA LEU A 4 10.52 10.31 3.48
C LEU A 4 11.54 9.87 2.44
N ASP A 5 11.08 9.52 1.24
CA ASP A 5 11.96 9.18 0.11
C ASP A 5 12.94 10.32 -0.22
N HIS A 6 12.42 11.54 -0.34
CA HIS A 6 13.23 12.73 -0.57
C HIS A 6 14.16 13.04 0.60
N MET A 7 13.66 13.01 1.84
CA MET A 7 14.47 13.26 3.04
C MET A 7 15.61 12.26 3.20
N THR A 8 15.38 11.01 2.81
CA THR A 8 16.38 9.94 2.92
C THR A 8 17.26 9.82 1.68
N ARG A 9 17.02 10.62 0.62
CA ARG A 9 17.70 10.54 -0.68
C ARG A 9 17.56 9.18 -1.34
N GLY A 10 16.33 8.68 -1.46
CA GLY A 10 16.05 7.47 -2.22
C GLY A 10 16.35 6.18 -1.46
N ARG A 11 16.33 6.19 -0.13
CA ARG A 11 16.60 5.01 0.70
C ARG A 11 15.34 4.41 1.34
N ALA A 12 14.18 4.96 1.03
CA ALA A 12 12.91 4.49 1.57
C ALA A 12 12.38 3.30 0.75
N ILE A 13 11.79 2.33 1.45
CA ILE A 13 11.00 1.23 0.88
C ILE A 13 9.62 1.27 1.54
N LEU A 14 8.55 1.15 0.76
CA LEU A 14 7.20 1.04 1.31
C LEU A 14 6.83 -0.43 1.56
N GLY A 15 6.87 -0.84 2.83
CA GLY A 15 6.27 -2.10 3.27
C GLY A 15 4.79 -1.93 3.60
N THR A 16 3.94 -2.86 3.15
CA THR A 16 2.50 -2.87 3.47
C THR A 16 2.05 -4.25 3.98
N GLY A 17 1.02 -4.28 4.81
CA GLY A 17 0.40 -5.49 5.33
C GLY A 17 -1.01 -5.19 5.86
N PRO A 18 -1.85 -6.19 6.08
CA PRO A 18 -3.26 -5.98 6.46
C PRO A 18 -3.45 -5.69 7.96
N GLY A 19 -2.37 -5.52 8.72
CA GLY A 19 -2.39 -5.51 10.19
C GLY A 19 -2.38 -6.92 10.77
N ALA A 20 -1.56 -7.15 11.79
CA ALA A 20 -1.40 -8.48 12.40
C ALA A 20 -2.41 -8.74 13.53
N LEU A 21 -2.74 -7.71 14.30
CA LEU A 21 -3.53 -7.85 15.53
C LEU A 21 -4.93 -7.26 15.35
N PRO A 22 -6.01 -8.02 15.62
CA PRO A 22 -7.37 -7.47 15.63
C PRO A 22 -7.56 -6.32 16.63
N SER A 23 -6.76 -6.27 17.70
CA SER A 23 -6.76 -5.16 18.66
C SER A 23 -6.34 -3.82 18.04
N ASP A 24 -5.41 -3.83 17.08
CA ASP A 24 -4.96 -2.61 16.39
C ASP A 24 -6.08 -2.09 15.48
N ALA A 25 -6.76 -2.99 14.78
CA ALA A 25 -7.93 -2.66 13.98
C ALA A 25 -9.04 -2.06 14.85
N HIS A 26 -9.33 -2.69 16.00
CA HIS A 26 -10.31 -2.19 16.96
C HIS A 26 -9.95 -0.79 17.48
N MET A 27 -8.68 -0.54 17.83
CA MET A 27 -8.18 0.76 18.28
C MET A 27 -8.44 1.88 17.27
N LEU A 28 -8.36 1.55 15.97
CA LEU A 28 -8.60 2.47 14.87
C LEU A 28 -10.06 2.50 14.40
N GLY A 29 -10.96 1.74 15.05
CA GLY A 29 -12.37 1.64 14.65
C GLY A 29 -12.57 0.94 13.29
N ILE A 30 -11.65 0.06 12.90
CA ILE A 30 -11.68 -0.69 11.66
C ILE A 30 -12.18 -2.10 11.95
N ASP A 31 -13.15 -2.57 11.16
CA ASP A 31 -13.54 -3.98 11.20
C ASP A 31 -12.35 -4.85 10.72
N PRO A 32 -11.83 -5.76 11.56
CA PRO A 32 -10.69 -6.59 11.17
C PRO A 32 -10.98 -7.49 9.96
N MET A 33 -12.25 -7.78 9.67
CA MET A 33 -12.66 -8.64 8.56
C MET A 33 -12.42 -8.00 7.19
N VAL A 34 -12.46 -6.67 7.10
CA VAL A 34 -12.32 -5.96 5.81
C VAL A 34 -10.87 -5.57 5.48
N GLN A 35 -9.93 -5.73 6.42
CA GLN A 35 -8.57 -5.18 6.25
C GLN A 35 -7.81 -5.75 5.05
N ARG A 36 -7.99 -7.03 4.72
CA ARG A 36 -7.30 -7.65 3.58
C ARG A 36 -7.80 -7.07 2.26
N ASP A 37 -9.12 -6.98 2.10
CA ASP A 37 -9.73 -6.44 0.90
C ASP A 37 -9.40 -4.95 0.74
N ARG A 38 -9.44 -4.20 1.85
CA ARG A 38 -9.03 -2.80 1.87
C ARG A 38 -7.55 -2.60 1.58
N GLN A 39 -6.66 -3.50 2.03
CA GLN A 39 -5.25 -3.44 1.67
C GLN A 39 -5.06 -3.65 0.17
N ASP A 40 -5.70 -4.66 -0.42
CA ASP A 40 -5.63 -4.93 -1.86
C ASP A 40 -6.04 -3.68 -2.66
N GLU A 41 -7.22 -3.16 -2.35
CA GLU A 41 -7.79 -1.97 -2.99
C GLU A 41 -6.90 -0.73 -2.83
N ALA A 42 -6.48 -0.43 -1.60
CA ALA A 42 -5.63 0.72 -1.30
C ALA A 42 -4.26 0.62 -1.97
N LEU A 43 -3.65 -0.57 -1.99
CA LEU A 43 -2.33 -0.78 -2.61
C LEU A 43 -2.41 -0.47 -4.11
N GLY A 44 -3.45 -0.92 -4.79
CA GLY A 44 -3.69 -0.58 -6.20
C GLY A 44 -3.73 0.93 -6.42
N VAL A 45 -4.50 1.67 -5.62
CA VAL A 45 -4.61 3.13 -5.71
C VAL A 45 -3.29 3.84 -5.39
N ILE A 46 -2.60 3.40 -4.34
CA ILE A 46 -1.29 3.95 -3.93
C ILE A 46 -0.26 3.78 -5.05
N LEU A 47 -0.20 2.62 -5.70
CA LEU A 47 0.76 2.37 -6.78
C LEU A 47 0.52 3.29 -7.98
N ARG A 48 -0.74 3.53 -8.37
CA ARG A 48 -1.08 4.48 -9.45
C ARG A 48 -0.59 5.89 -9.13
N LEU A 49 -0.78 6.32 -7.87
CA LEU A 49 -0.32 7.61 -7.38
C LEU A 49 1.21 7.71 -7.39
N LEU A 50 1.92 6.69 -6.87
CA LEU A 50 3.38 6.66 -6.81
C LEU A 50 4.02 6.63 -8.21
N ARG A 51 3.38 5.96 -9.18
CA ARG A 51 3.82 5.91 -10.58
C ARG A 51 3.56 7.21 -11.35
N GLY A 52 2.87 8.18 -10.74
CA GLY A 52 2.52 9.43 -11.41
C GLY A 52 1.59 9.23 -12.61
N GLU A 53 0.70 8.24 -12.54
CA GLU A 53 -0.33 8.06 -13.57
C GLU A 53 -1.17 9.33 -13.76
N PRO A 54 -1.80 9.51 -14.93
CA PRO A 54 -2.72 10.62 -15.15
C PRO A 54 -3.78 10.74 -14.04
N ARG A 55 -4.19 11.98 -13.75
CA ARG A 55 -5.20 12.28 -12.72
C ARG A 55 -6.42 11.37 -12.85
N PHE A 56 -6.88 10.86 -11.71
CA PHE A 56 -8.01 9.94 -11.69
C PHE A 56 -8.94 10.18 -10.50
N THR A 57 -10.21 9.84 -10.69
CA THR A 57 -11.21 9.74 -9.62
C THR A 57 -11.38 8.27 -9.26
N TYR A 58 -11.54 7.99 -7.97
CA TYR A 58 -11.72 6.64 -7.45
C TYR A 58 -12.74 6.67 -6.30
N GLU A 59 -13.77 5.86 -6.40
CA GLU A 59 -14.83 5.73 -5.40
C GLU A 59 -14.83 4.29 -4.88
N SER A 60 -14.70 4.13 -3.56
CA SER A 60 -14.87 2.87 -2.85
C SER A 60 -15.83 3.05 -1.69
N ASP A 61 -16.16 1.94 -1.03
CA ASP A 61 -17.06 1.94 0.12
C ASP A 61 -16.48 2.64 1.37
N TRP A 62 -15.19 2.99 1.36
CA TRP A 62 -14.51 3.53 2.54
C TRP A 62 -13.58 4.72 2.27
N PHE A 63 -13.37 5.12 1.02
CA PHE A 63 -12.77 6.40 0.67
C PHE A 63 -13.19 6.88 -0.72
N THR A 64 -12.99 8.18 -0.97
CA THR A 64 -13.21 8.77 -2.29
C THR A 64 -12.06 9.71 -2.62
N LEU A 65 -11.51 9.54 -3.82
CA LEU A 65 -10.52 10.43 -4.41
C LEU A 65 -11.13 11.15 -5.60
N ARG A 66 -10.91 12.46 -5.70
CA ARG A 66 -11.41 13.31 -6.80
C ARG A 66 -10.23 13.94 -7.52
N ASP A 67 -10.11 13.67 -8.83
CA ASP A 67 -9.04 14.21 -9.68
C ASP A 67 -7.63 14.08 -9.08
N ALA A 68 -7.40 12.95 -8.42
CA ALA A 68 -6.25 12.72 -7.57
C ALA A 68 -4.95 12.61 -8.36
N ALA A 69 -3.93 13.24 -7.82
CA ALA A 69 -2.53 13.14 -8.19
C ALA A 69 -1.68 13.51 -6.97
N LEU A 70 -0.45 13.01 -6.91
CA LEU A 70 0.50 13.48 -5.90
C LEU A 70 1.02 14.87 -6.27
N GLN A 71 1.16 15.74 -5.27
CA GLN A 71 1.81 17.05 -5.44
C GLN A 71 3.29 16.89 -5.85
N LEU A 72 3.94 15.85 -5.35
CA LEU A 72 5.33 15.51 -5.62
C LEU A 72 5.43 14.01 -5.85
N LEU A 73 6.17 13.61 -6.88
CA LEU A 73 6.45 12.20 -7.16
C LEU A 73 7.65 11.69 -6.33
N PRO A 74 7.78 10.37 -6.15
CA PRO A 74 8.98 9.78 -5.56
C PRO A 74 10.27 10.30 -6.21
N LEU A 75 11.35 10.35 -5.43
CA LEU A 75 12.69 10.65 -5.94
C LEU A 75 13.23 9.46 -6.74
N GLN A 76 12.93 8.24 -6.30
CA GLN A 76 13.27 7.01 -7.03
C GLN A 76 12.33 6.83 -8.23
N GLU A 77 12.87 6.53 -9.42
CA GLU A 77 12.08 6.26 -10.64
C GLU A 77 11.22 5.00 -10.49
N ASP A 78 11.83 3.92 -10.00
CA ASP A 78 11.13 2.71 -9.58
C ASP A 78 11.09 2.63 -8.05
N PHE A 79 10.05 3.22 -7.46
CA PHE A 79 9.93 3.31 -6.01
C PHE A 79 9.61 1.93 -5.41
N PRO A 80 10.49 1.38 -4.55
CA PRO A 80 10.37 0.00 -4.09
C PRO A 80 9.20 -0.17 -3.11
N VAL A 81 8.28 -1.07 -3.48
CA VAL A 81 7.14 -1.48 -2.67
C VAL A 81 7.23 -2.97 -2.38
N VAL A 82 6.92 -3.35 -1.15
CA VAL A 82 6.87 -4.74 -0.72
C VAL A 82 5.62 -5.02 0.11
N VAL A 83 5.06 -6.21 -0.05
CA VAL A 83 3.93 -6.69 0.75
C VAL A 83 4.40 -7.73 1.75
N ALA A 84 3.92 -7.65 2.98
CA ALA A 84 4.19 -8.65 4.00
C ALA A 84 3.32 -9.89 3.75
N SER A 85 3.93 -11.06 3.88
CA SER A 85 3.24 -12.34 3.82
C SER A 85 3.60 -13.19 5.04
N SER A 86 2.58 -13.56 5.81
CA SER A 86 2.70 -14.47 6.96
C SER A 86 1.45 -15.32 7.09
N VAL A 87 1.61 -16.63 7.23
CA VAL A 87 0.58 -17.69 7.34
C VAL A 87 -0.41 -17.78 6.17
N SER A 88 -1.06 -16.68 5.81
CA SER A 88 -2.00 -16.58 4.69
C SER A 88 -1.29 -16.34 3.35
N PRO A 89 -1.86 -16.80 2.22
CA PRO A 89 -1.30 -16.53 0.89
C PRO A 89 -1.54 -15.11 0.38
N SER A 90 -2.33 -14.28 1.08
CA SER A 90 -2.76 -12.96 0.60
C SER A 90 -1.60 -12.05 0.18
N GLY A 91 -0.53 -11.97 0.97
CA GLY A 91 0.67 -11.20 0.63
C GLY A 91 1.32 -11.68 -0.66
N MET A 92 1.48 -12.99 -0.85
CA MET A 92 2.03 -13.55 -2.09
C MET A 92 1.13 -13.26 -3.31
N THR A 93 -0.20 -13.34 -3.14
CA THR A 93 -1.16 -13.00 -4.19
C THR A 93 -1.05 -11.53 -4.60
N LEU A 94 -0.95 -10.62 -3.63
CA LEU A 94 -0.79 -9.18 -3.90
C LEU A 94 0.55 -8.88 -4.59
N ALA A 95 1.63 -9.53 -4.17
CA ALA A 95 2.95 -9.38 -4.80
C ALA A 95 2.87 -9.72 -6.30
N GLY A 96 2.28 -10.87 -6.63
CA GLY A 96 2.07 -11.30 -8.01
C GLY A 96 1.11 -10.39 -8.80
N LYS A 97 -0.01 -9.98 -8.18
CA LYS A 97 -1.02 -9.11 -8.81
C LYS A 97 -0.44 -7.75 -9.21
N TYR A 98 0.39 -7.16 -8.36
CA TYR A 98 0.89 -5.78 -8.55
C TYR A 98 2.32 -5.68 -9.07
N GLY A 99 3.03 -6.80 -9.19
CA GLY A 99 4.43 -6.83 -9.60
C GLY A 99 5.36 -6.18 -8.57
N VAL A 100 5.06 -6.35 -7.28
CA VAL A 100 5.82 -5.77 -6.16
C VAL A 100 6.59 -6.87 -5.40
N GLY A 101 7.59 -6.47 -4.62
CA GLY A 101 8.34 -7.43 -3.81
C GLY A 101 7.52 -8.01 -2.65
N VAL A 102 8.06 -9.05 -2.01
CA VAL A 102 7.44 -9.67 -0.83
C VAL A 102 8.43 -9.76 0.33
N ILE A 103 7.96 -9.49 1.54
CA ILE A 103 8.66 -9.84 2.78
C ILE A 103 7.95 -11.06 3.36
N SER A 104 8.62 -12.20 3.32
CA SER A 104 8.16 -13.42 3.97
C SER A 104 8.56 -13.39 5.44
N ILE A 105 7.58 -13.53 6.33
CA ILE A 105 7.80 -13.58 7.78
C ILE A 105 7.48 -15.00 8.24
N GLY A 106 8.54 -15.79 8.48
CA GLY A 106 8.46 -17.08 9.14
C GLY A 106 8.22 -16.90 10.64
N SER A 107 7.27 -17.64 11.19
CA SER A 107 7.12 -17.82 12.64
C SER A 107 7.67 -19.19 13.02
#